data_AF-V7FBK8-F1
#
_entry.id   AF-V7FBK8-F1
#
_cell.length_a   1.000
_cell.length_b   1.000
_cell.length_c   1.000
_cell.angle_alpha   90.00
_cell.angle_beta   90.00
_cell.angle_gamma   90.00
#
_symmetry.space_group_name_H-M   'P 1'
#
loop_
_entity.id
_entity.type
_entity.pdbx_description
1 polymer ?
#
loop_
_entity_poly.entity_id
_entity_poly.type
_entity_poly.pdbx_seq_one_letter_code
_entity_poly.pdbx_strand_id
1 'polypeptide(L)'
;MTTTFDTVTVERAAEAYVLSRGKAHFLSIAQAIRAIRTLMPACRATDRELEELLAAASIIHGVPVAFDLRTAVAAEPRLHS
;
A
#
# COMPACT_ATOMS: atom_id res chain seq x y z
N MET A 1 15.43 26.54 -16.39
CA MET A 1 15.51 25.53 -15.31
C MET A 1 14.85 24.26 -15.84
N THR A 2 15.63 23.29 -16.30
CA THR A 2 15.09 22.00 -16.75
C THR A 2 14.88 21.13 -15.52
N THR A 3 13.64 21.03 -15.05
CA THR A 3 13.27 20.00 -14.08
C THR A 3 13.18 18.68 -14.84
N THR A 4 14.22 17.86 -14.73
CA THR A 4 14.15 16.46 -15.17
C THR A 4 13.13 15.78 -14.26
N PHE A 5 12.00 15.36 -14.81
CA PHE A 5 11.10 14.48 -14.10
C PHE A 5 11.73 13.09 -14.13
N ASP A 6 12.36 12.70 -13.01
CA ASP A 6 12.87 11.35 -12.87
C ASP A 6 11.73 10.35 -13.10
N THR A 7 12.03 9.29 -13.85
CA THR A 7 11.08 8.19 -14.06
C THR A 7 10.65 7.65 -12.71
N VAL A 8 9.37 7.80 -12.36
CA VAL A 8 8.83 7.29 -11.11
C VAL A 8 8.85 5.76 -11.16
N THR A 9 9.67 5.14 -10.30
CA THR A 9 9.68 3.69 -10.12
C THR A 9 8.67 3.27 -9.05
N VAL A 10 8.30 1.99 -9.04
CA VAL A 10 7.34 1.45 -8.06
C VAL A 10 7.88 1.56 -6.65
N GLU A 11 9.18 1.34 -6.47
CA GLU A 11 9.89 1.47 -5.20
C GLU A 11 9.83 2.91 -4.68
N ARG A 12 10.06 3.89 -5.56
CA ARG A 12 9.95 5.32 -5.21
C ARG A 12 8.52 5.71 -4.88
N ALA A 13 7.54 5.18 -5.61
CA ALA A 13 6.13 5.41 -5.30
C ALA A 13 5.73 4.81 -3.94
N ALA A 14 6.20 3.60 -3.62
CA ALA A 14 5.95 2.94 -2.34
C ALA A 14 6.60 3.70 -1.18
N GLU A 15 7.86 4.09 -1.33
CA GLU A 15 8.59 4.90 -0.34
C GLU A 15 7.90 6.25 -0.09
N ALA A 16 7.54 6.97 -1.16
CA ALA A 16 6.84 8.24 -1.06
C ALA A 16 5.48 8.09 -0.37
N TYR A 17 4.75 7.01 -0.66
CA TYR A 17 3.48 6.73 0.02
C TYR A 17 3.70 6.50 1.53
N VAL A 18 4.67 5.68 1.93
CA VAL A 18 5.00 5.43 3.35
C VAL A 18 5.32 6.74 4.06
N LEU A 19 6.20 7.57 3.49
CA LEU A 19 6.57 8.87 4.07
C LEU A 19 5.37 9.83 4.18
N SER A 20 4.45 9.79 3.22
CA SER A 20 3.22 10.60 3.28
C SER A 20 2.30 10.23 4.46
N ARG A 21 2.42 9.01 4.98
CA ARG A 21 1.63 8.50 6.10
C ARG A 21 2.21 8.82 7.47
N GLY A 22 3.37 9.50 7.59
CA GLY A 22 3.96 9.88 8.89
C GLY A 22 3.07 10.75 9.81
N LYS A 23 1.92 11.25 9.33
CA LYS A 23 0.88 11.92 10.14
C LYS A 23 -0.33 11.04 10.46
N ALA A 24 -0.49 9.91 9.77
CA ALA A 24 -1.55 8.95 10.02
C ALA A 24 -1.04 7.94 11.06
N HIS A 25 -1.84 7.64 12.07
CA HIS A 25 -1.45 6.75 13.15
C HIS A 25 -0.98 5.37 12.66
N PHE A 26 -1.48 4.89 11.52
CA PHE A 26 -1.11 3.62 10.91
C PHE A 26 -1.22 3.66 9.38
N LEU A 27 -0.40 2.86 8.70
CA LEU A 27 -0.46 2.60 7.26
C LEU A 27 -1.26 1.32 6.98
N SER A 28 -2.30 1.40 6.15
CA SER A 28 -2.97 0.22 5.58
C SER A 28 -2.26 -0.21 4.30
N ILE A 29 -1.88 -1.49 4.23
CA ILE A 29 -1.17 -2.05 3.07
C ILE A 29 -2.09 -2.12 1.86
N ALA A 30 -3.35 -2.52 2.02
CA ALA A 30 -4.35 -2.55 0.97
C ALA A 30 -4.69 -1.16 0.44
N GLN A 31 -4.69 -0.13 1.29
CA GLN A 31 -4.83 1.26 0.83
C GLN A 31 -3.59 1.76 0.10
N ALA A 32 -2.40 1.36 0.54
CA ALA A 32 -1.14 1.69 -0.11
C ALA A 32 -1.03 1.08 -1.51
N ILE A 33 -1.32 -0.21 -1.64
CA ILE A 33 -1.36 -0.92 -2.93
C ILE A 33 -2.35 -0.25 -3.89
N ARG A 34 -3.56 0.08 -3.41
CA ARG A 34 -4.55 0.80 -4.22
C ARG A 34 -4.03 2.16 -4.70
N ALA A 35 -3.41 2.93 -3.82
CA ALA A 35 -2.85 4.23 -4.18
C ALA A 35 -1.72 4.12 -5.21
N ILE A 36 -0.81 3.15 -5.06
CA ILE A 36 0.26 2.89 -6.03
C ILE A 36 -0.34 2.56 -7.40
N ARG A 37 -1.37 1.70 -7.46
CA ARG A 37 -2.03 1.35 -8.72
C ARG A 37 -2.80 2.51 -9.35
N THR A 38 -3.36 3.40 -8.54
CA THR A 38 -3.97 4.64 -9.04
C THR A 38 -2.92 5.55 -9.67
N LEU A 39 -1.75 5.66 -9.05
CA LEU A 39 -0.65 6.48 -9.57
C LEU A 39 0.05 5.85 -10.78
N MET A 40 0.18 4.51 -10.78
CA MET A 40 0.94 3.74 -11.76
C MET A 40 0.09 2.59 -12.33
N PRO A 41 -0.91 2.87 -13.19
CA PRO A 41 -1.86 1.86 -13.68
C PRO A 41 -1.21 0.76 -14.54
N ALA A 42 -0.03 1.04 -15.12
CA ALA A 42 0.75 0.05 -15.88
C ALA A 42 1.72 -0.78 -15.00
N CYS A 43 1.72 -0.58 -13.68
CA CYS A 43 2.53 -1.36 -12.76
C CYS A 43 2.14 -2.84 -12.83
N ARG A 44 3.10 -3.70 -13.16
CA ARG A 44 2.91 -5.16 -13.28
C ARG A 44 3.26 -5.93 -12.02
N ALA A 45 3.67 -5.23 -10.95
CA ALA A 45 3.97 -5.86 -9.68
C ALA A 45 2.69 -6.50 -9.10
N THR A 46 2.85 -7.72 -8.62
CA THR A 46 1.83 -8.45 -7.88
C THR A 46 1.51 -7.75 -6.58
N ASP A 47 0.34 -8.05 -6.00
CA ASP A 47 0.00 -7.56 -4.65
C ASP A 47 1.10 -7.93 -3.66
N ARG A 48 1.63 -9.15 -3.75
CA ARG A 48 2.66 -9.64 -2.86
C ARG A 48 3.97 -8.85 -2.95
N GLU A 49 4.45 -8.57 -4.17
CA GLU A 49 5.67 -7.76 -4.36
C GLU A 49 5.46 -6.33 -3.80
N LEU A 50 4.27 -5.76 -4.00
CA LEU A 50 3.94 -4.45 -3.44
C LEU A 50 3.85 -4.48 -1.90
N GLU A 51 3.27 -5.53 -1.31
CA GLU A 51 3.26 -5.75 0.13
C GLU A 51 4.69 -5.76 0.70
N GLU A 52 5.60 -6.49 0.06
CA GLU A 52 7.00 -6.62 0.51
C GLU A 52 7.74 -5.29 0.43
N LEU A 53 7.59 -4.53 -0.66
CA LEU A 53 8.16 -3.19 -0.80
C LEU A 53 7.63 -2.22 0.27
N LEU A 54 6.32 -2.23 0.50
CA LEU A 54 5.68 -1.37 1.49
C LEU A 54 6.08 -1.74 2.92
N ALA A 55 6.15 -3.03 3.23
CA ALA A 55 6.59 -3.51 4.53
C ALA A 55 8.05 -3.12 4.79
N ALA A 56 8.94 -3.34 3.82
CA ALA A 56 10.35 -2.96 3.93
C ALA A 56 10.51 -1.44 4.14
N ALA A 57 9.84 -0.62 3.33
CA ALA A 57 9.87 0.84 3.49
C ALA A 57 9.28 1.29 4.84
N SER A 58 8.20 0.66 5.30
CA SER A 58 7.59 0.97 6.61
C SER A 58 8.52 0.64 7.77
N ILE A 59 9.26 -0.48 7.70
CA ILE A 59 10.28 -0.84 8.70
C ILE A 59 11.42 0.18 8.71
N ILE A 60 11.95 0.54 7.53
CA ILE A 60 13.05 1.51 7.39
C ILE A 60 12.67 2.87 7.97
N HIS A 61 11.45 3.32 7.69
CA HIS A 61 10.97 4.66 8.07
C HIS A 61 10.21 4.68 9.40
N GLY A 62 10.14 3.57 10.12
CA GLY A 62 9.46 3.47 11.42
C GLY A 62 7.96 3.77 11.37
N VAL A 63 7.31 3.51 10.23
CA VAL A 63 5.87 3.76 10.06
C VAL A 63 5.10 2.52 10.51
N PRO A 64 4.22 2.63 11.52
CA PRO A 64 3.43 1.51 11.99
C PRO A 64 2.40 1.09 10.93
N VAL A 65 2.23 -0.22 10.76
CA VAL A 65 1.35 -0.83 9.74
C VAL A 65 0.13 -1.45 10.43
N ALA A 66 -1.06 -1.18 9.90
CA ALA A 66 -2.29 -1.89 10.26
C ALA A 66 -2.45 -3.12 9.37
N PHE A 67 -2.72 -4.27 9.99
CA PHE A 67 -3.15 -5.44 9.24
C PHE A 67 -4.56 -5.21 8.73
N ASP A 68 -4.70 -5.13 7.41
CA ASP A 68 -6.01 -5.13 6.80
C ASP A 68 -6.67 -6.48 7.07
N LEU A 69 -7.56 -6.51 8.06
CA LEU A 69 -8.49 -7.61 8.20
C LEU A 69 -9.22 -7.71 6.86
N ARG A 70 -8.89 -8.73 6.07
CA ARG A 70 -9.80 -9.20 5.02
C ARG A 70 -11.07 -9.50 5.77
N THR A 71 -12.06 -8.61 5.68
CA THR A 71 -13.40 -8.89 6.17
C THR A 71 -13.78 -10.17 5.45
N ALA A 72 -13.72 -11.30 6.17
CA ALA A 72 -14.26 -12.54 5.67
C ALA A 72 -15.66 -12.18 5.19
N VAL A 73 -15.94 -12.43 3.91
CA VAL A 73 -17.27 -12.27 3.31
C VAL A 73 -18.25 -12.70 4.38
N ALA A 74 -19.05 -11.73 4.86
CA ALA A 74 -19.91 -11.92 6.02
C ALA A 74 -20.61 -13.28 5.87
N ALA A 75 -20.29 -14.23 6.74
CA ALA A 75 -20.96 -15.51 6.73
C ALA A 75 -22.42 -15.19 6.99
N GLU A 76 -23.25 -15.27 5.94
CA GLU A 76 -24.69 -15.04 6.08
C GLU A 76 -25.18 -15.93 7.23
N PRO A 77 -25.94 -15.39 8.19
CA PRO A 77 -26.46 -16.19 9.27
C PRO A 77 -27.40 -17.20 8.63
N ARG A 78 -26.97 -18.46 8.49
CA ARG A 78 -27.85 -19.54 8.08
C ARG A 78 -28.87 -19.73 9.19
N LEU A 79 -30.04 -19.13 9.01
CA LEU A 79 -31.24 -19.45 9.77
C LEU A 79 -31.57 -20.91 9.47
N HIS A 80 -31.29 -21.78 10.43
CA HIS A 80 -31.77 -23.15 10.39
C HIS A 80 -33.23 -23.12 10.86
N SER A 81 -34.13 -23.60 9.99
CA SER A 81 -35.56 -23.82 10.24
C SER A 81 -35.78 -25.01 11.15
#